data_AF-A0A1E7FER5-F1
#
_entry.id   AF-A0A1E7FER5-F1
#
_cell.length_a   1.000
_cell.length_b   1.000
_cell.length_c   1.000
_cell.angle_alpha   90.00
_cell.angle_beta   90.00
_cell.angle_gamma   90.00
#
_symmetry.space_group_name_H-M   'P 1'
#
loop_
_entity.id
_entity.type
_entity.pdbx_description
1 polymer ?
#
loop_
_entity_poly.entity_id
_entity_poly.type
_entity_poly.pdbx_seq_one_letter_code
_entity_poly.pdbx_strand_id
1 'polypeptide(L)'
;MISESCQATFRKVFSVDDHVFQQCLLEHIACVVLQQRLRLQLSSIEAIAFISNGAILPRKSGTSALPMASPPAVPFMAPPNSRMSTSMSIEMGSLIDYLPCSALKIENIHNSTVVLSGLVVHPGVTLICGGGYHGKSTTLQGIAVGQYDKIPGDGRELCVSIPDAVTVRAEDGRYVNNSNISAFISNLPTPPGVKTSIDTQHFSTRDASGSTSQATNVIEAIEFGAKALLVDEDISAANFMARDGRMRSLVMDESITPLLYRVNGLYNSHKISSIVVVGGVGDWLDVPQNVILLDKYIVHDATKKAASISRQFSHGHVQYAGRGVVHRLQWERKGTPLLRRPSDSFSRRFDSDVIVSLLDGGRALSLYKEDVEDDHVNDSKDQMVIAIDDDDDDDEEAGCIDASRLEQLLGKRQLYAIGFCVAWILQNAPMKPECGLKDLLKLLDSALDKGGMDLILKELNDSDCSRLSKSFFQVLESVGFVERPRNFEVGQALTRMYGIQFEEISVYDDGSDEAARLEVEEQNKRKALADLWAKRRSKSS
;
A
#
# COMPACT_ATOMS: atom_id res chain seq x y z
N MET A 1 -28.59 17.47 11.45
CA MET A 1 -29.18 18.83 11.52
C MET A 1 -28.04 19.83 11.55
N ILE A 2 -27.77 20.52 10.45
CA ILE A 2 -26.82 21.64 10.46
C ILE A 2 -27.61 22.82 11.08
N SER A 3 -27.18 23.31 12.24
CA SER A 3 -27.91 24.40 12.91
C SER A 3 -27.96 25.64 12.00
N GLU A 4 -29.03 26.44 12.07
CA GLU A 4 -29.12 27.73 11.36
C GLU A 4 -27.91 28.63 11.67
N SER A 5 -27.32 28.49 12.85
CA SER A 5 -26.08 29.16 13.25
C SER A 5 -24.87 28.75 12.39
N CYS A 6 -24.73 27.46 12.07
CA CYS A 6 -23.68 26.97 11.18
C CYS A 6 -23.88 27.45 9.74
N GLN A 7 -25.12 27.46 9.24
CA GLN A 7 -25.42 28.01 7.90
C GLN A 7 -25.17 29.52 7.84
N ALA A 8 -25.56 30.27 8.87
CA ALA A 8 -25.28 31.70 8.98
C ALA A 8 -23.78 31.97 9.07
N THR A 9 -23.03 31.15 9.82
CA THR A 9 -21.56 31.26 9.92
C THR A 9 -20.91 30.93 8.58
N PHE A 10 -21.35 29.87 7.91
CA PHE A 10 -20.88 29.50 6.58
C PHE A 10 -21.11 30.63 5.57
N ARG A 11 -22.30 31.24 5.54
CA ARG A 11 -22.60 32.40 4.66
C ARG A 11 -21.86 33.68 5.05
N LYS A 12 -21.42 33.81 6.31
CA LYS A 12 -20.56 34.93 6.74
C LYS A 12 -19.10 34.73 6.33
N VAL A 13 -18.62 33.49 6.31
CA VAL A 13 -17.24 33.14 5.97
C VAL A 13 -17.06 32.99 4.46
N PHE A 14 -18.03 32.39 3.78
CA PHE A 14 -18.04 32.16 2.35
C PHE A 14 -19.11 33.04 1.71
N SER A 15 -18.70 33.87 0.74
CA SER A 15 -19.60 34.70 -0.05
C SER A 15 -20.40 33.84 -1.02
N VAL A 16 -21.33 33.02 -0.51
CA VAL A 16 -22.11 32.09 -1.33
C VAL A 16 -22.97 32.82 -2.36
N ASP A 17 -23.30 34.09 -2.13
CA ASP A 17 -24.03 34.94 -3.08
C ASP A 17 -23.12 35.56 -4.18
N ASP A 18 -21.79 35.42 -4.06
CA ASP A 18 -20.83 35.84 -5.07
C ASP A 18 -20.81 34.82 -6.22
N HIS A 19 -21.17 35.28 -7.42
CA HIS A 19 -21.17 34.48 -8.63
C HIS A 19 -19.78 33.88 -8.94
N VAL A 20 -18.69 34.59 -8.65
CA VAL A 20 -17.34 34.08 -8.90
C VAL A 20 -17.03 32.90 -7.97
N PHE A 21 -17.38 33.04 -6.67
CA PHE A 21 -17.22 31.95 -5.71
C PHE A 21 -18.08 30.73 -6.08
N GLN A 22 -19.34 30.95 -6.46
CA GLN A 22 -20.23 29.86 -6.90
C GLN A 22 -19.66 29.11 -8.10
N GLN A 23 -19.15 29.84 -9.10
CA GLN A 23 -18.54 29.24 -10.29
C GLN A 23 -17.32 28.39 -9.91
N CYS A 24 -16.38 28.93 -9.12
CA CYS A 24 -15.20 28.19 -8.68
C CYS A 24 -15.55 26.96 -7.83
N LEU A 25 -16.58 27.07 -6.98
CA LEU A 25 -17.08 25.96 -6.18
C LEU A 25 -17.64 24.84 -7.07
N LEU A 26 -18.47 25.18 -8.06
CA LEU A 26 -19.03 24.22 -9.00
C LEU A 26 -17.95 23.58 -9.88
N GLU A 27 -16.93 24.33 -10.28
CA GLU A 27 -15.77 23.79 -11.00
C GLU A 27 -14.99 22.78 -10.15
N HIS A 28 -14.78 23.09 -8.88
CA HIS A 28 -14.15 22.18 -7.94
C HIS A 28 -14.96 20.90 -7.76
N ILE A 29 -16.28 21.02 -7.55
CA ILE A 29 -17.18 19.88 -7.41
C ILE A 29 -17.20 19.02 -8.68
N ALA A 30 -17.32 19.64 -9.85
CA ALA A 30 -17.32 18.93 -11.13
C ALA A 30 -16.01 18.17 -11.35
N CYS A 31 -14.87 18.76 -10.99
CA CYS A 31 -13.56 18.11 -11.05
C CYS A 31 -13.49 16.86 -10.16
N VAL A 32 -13.90 16.96 -8.89
CA VAL A 32 -13.89 15.81 -7.96
C VAL A 32 -14.87 14.72 -8.42
N VAL A 33 -16.08 15.11 -8.86
CA VAL A 33 -17.08 14.15 -9.37
C VAL A 33 -16.56 13.40 -10.60
N LEU A 34 -15.91 14.10 -11.53
CA LEU A 34 -15.30 13.48 -12.71
C LEU A 34 -14.24 12.44 -12.31
N GLN A 35 -13.36 12.80 -11.38
CA GLN A 35 -12.31 11.90 -10.87
C GLN A 35 -12.89 10.65 -10.22
N GLN A 36 -13.88 10.83 -9.36
CA GLN A 36 -14.52 9.70 -8.68
C GLN A 36 -15.28 8.80 -9.66
N ARG A 37 -16.01 9.37 -10.64
CA ARG A 37 -16.67 8.58 -11.69
C ARG A 37 -15.68 7.83 -12.55
N LEU A 38 -14.56 8.46 -12.91
CA LEU A 38 -13.47 7.83 -13.67
C LEU A 38 -12.86 6.66 -12.90
N ARG A 39 -12.59 6.84 -11.60
CA ARG A 39 -12.06 5.79 -10.72
C ARG A 39 -13.02 4.61 -10.59
N LEU A 40 -14.32 4.87 -10.41
CA LEU A 40 -15.34 3.82 -10.32
C LEU A 40 -15.42 2.96 -11.59
N GLN A 41 -15.21 3.58 -12.77
CA GLN A 41 -15.18 2.85 -14.03
C GLN A 41 -13.95 1.96 -14.22
N LEU A 42 -12.86 2.13 -13.46
CA LEU A 42 -11.70 1.22 -13.56
C LEU A 42 -12.11 -0.24 -13.31
N SER A 43 -13.05 -0.47 -12.39
CA SER A 43 -13.53 -1.82 -12.08
C SER A 43 -14.26 -2.48 -13.26
N SER A 44 -15.04 -1.71 -14.04
CA SER A 44 -15.85 -2.25 -15.14
C SER A 44 -15.04 -2.59 -16.39
N ILE A 45 -13.87 -1.94 -16.56
CA ILE A 45 -12.93 -2.22 -17.66
C ILE A 45 -11.77 -3.11 -17.21
N GLU A 46 -11.87 -3.70 -16.01
CA GLU A 46 -10.81 -4.49 -15.38
C GLU A 46 -9.46 -3.78 -15.41
N ALA A 47 -9.36 -2.54 -14.92
CA ALA A 47 -8.12 -1.76 -14.91
C ALA A 47 -7.60 -1.46 -13.50
N ILE A 48 -6.28 -1.32 -13.38
CA ILE A 48 -5.59 -0.95 -12.14
C ILE A 48 -5.43 0.57 -12.03
N ALA A 49 -5.12 1.22 -13.15
CA ALA A 49 -4.94 2.66 -13.23
C ALA A 49 -5.28 3.19 -14.62
N PHE A 50 -5.64 4.47 -14.70
CA PHE A 50 -5.84 5.21 -15.93
C PHE A 50 -5.13 6.56 -15.84
N ILE A 51 -4.39 6.91 -16.91
CA ILE A 51 -3.70 8.19 -17.03
C ILE A 51 -4.20 8.87 -18.31
N SER A 52 -4.99 9.93 -18.16
CA SER A 52 -5.50 10.68 -19.30
C SER A 52 -4.39 11.33 -20.13
N ASN A 53 -4.59 11.39 -21.43
CA ASN A 53 -3.80 12.23 -22.32
C ASN A 53 -3.87 13.69 -21.86
N GLY A 54 -2.73 14.38 -21.89
CA GLY A 54 -2.58 15.76 -21.43
C GLY A 54 -2.18 15.91 -19.95
N ALA A 55 -2.18 14.84 -19.15
CA ALA A 55 -1.81 14.93 -17.74
C ALA A 55 -0.37 15.44 -17.55
N ILE A 56 -0.18 16.29 -16.53
CA ILE A 56 1.13 16.79 -16.10
C ILE A 56 1.54 16.06 -14.82
N LEU A 57 2.26 14.96 -15.00
CA LEU A 57 2.79 14.16 -13.91
C LEU A 57 3.97 14.82 -13.15
N PRO A 58 4.96 15.47 -13.81
CA PRO A 58 6.11 16.03 -13.10
C PRO A 58 5.70 17.22 -12.21
N ARG A 59 6.36 17.33 -11.05
CA ARG A 59 6.10 18.41 -10.09
C ARG A 59 7.11 19.54 -10.26
N LYS A 60 6.75 20.73 -9.78
CA LYS A 60 7.56 21.96 -9.86
C LYS A 60 8.97 21.76 -9.28
N SER A 61 9.07 21.04 -8.16
CA SER A 61 10.33 20.66 -7.51
C SER A 61 10.10 19.45 -6.59
N GLY A 62 11.18 18.86 -6.06
CA GLY A 62 11.09 17.76 -5.08
C GLY A 62 10.46 18.15 -3.73
N THR A 63 10.26 19.44 -3.48
CA THR A 63 9.64 19.98 -2.26
C THR A 63 8.26 20.59 -2.49
N SER A 64 7.80 20.67 -3.75
CA SER A 64 6.54 21.31 -4.11
C SER A 64 5.60 20.29 -4.72
N ALA A 65 4.39 20.23 -4.16
CA ALA A 65 3.32 19.42 -4.71
C ALA A 65 2.68 20.04 -5.97
N LEU A 66 3.05 21.26 -6.40
CA LEU A 66 2.49 21.93 -7.59
C LEU A 66 2.99 21.29 -8.90
N PRO A 67 2.24 21.36 -10.01
CA PRO A 67 2.71 20.83 -11.29
C PRO A 67 3.90 21.63 -11.82
N MET A 68 4.77 20.95 -12.57
CA MET A 68 5.79 21.62 -13.36
C MET A 68 5.10 22.42 -14.48
N ALA A 69 5.59 23.64 -14.73
CA ALA A 69 5.10 24.43 -15.86
C ALA A 69 5.39 23.72 -17.19
N SER A 70 4.44 23.80 -18.13
CA SER A 70 4.56 23.29 -19.49
C SER A 70 4.56 24.47 -20.47
N PRO A 71 5.65 24.72 -21.22
CA PRO A 71 6.98 24.06 -21.20
C PRO A 71 7.81 24.37 -19.93
N PRO A 72 8.79 23.53 -19.54
CA PRO A 72 9.35 22.39 -20.28
C PRO A 72 8.69 21.03 -19.97
N ALA A 73 7.68 20.95 -19.10
CA ALA A 73 6.97 19.69 -18.86
C ALA A 73 6.37 19.12 -20.16
N VAL A 74 6.51 17.82 -20.36
CA VAL A 74 5.90 17.10 -21.49
C VAL A 74 4.56 16.53 -21.03
N PRO A 75 3.42 16.93 -21.63
CA PRO A 75 2.13 16.33 -21.32
C PRO A 75 2.13 14.84 -21.63
N PHE A 76 1.60 14.05 -20.70
CA PHE A 76 1.53 12.61 -20.82
C PHE A 76 0.63 12.23 -22.00
N MET A 77 1.08 11.33 -22.86
CA MET A 77 0.32 10.83 -23.99
C MET A 77 0.43 9.31 -24.04
N ALA A 78 -0.72 8.64 -24.11
CA ALA A 78 -0.79 7.20 -24.28
C ALA A 78 -0.18 6.77 -25.64
N PRO A 79 0.43 5.58 -25.70
CA PRO A 79 1.08 5.11 -26.92
C PRO A 79 0.05 4.90 -28.05
N PRO A 80 0.26 5.43 -29.27
CA PRO A 80 -0.69 5.26 -30.36
C PRO A 80 -0.79 3.79 -30.77
N ASN A 81 -2.00 3.34 -31.15
CA ASN A 81 -2.27 1.98 -31.63
C ASN A 81 -1.84 0.86 -30.66
N SER A 82 -1.89 1.10 -29.36
CA SER A 82 -1.57 0.13 -28.31
C SER A 82 -2.83 -0.42 -27.64
N ARG A 83 -2.76 -1.67 -27.17
CA ARG A 83 -3.76 -2.27 -26.26
C ARG A 83 -3.89 -1.53 -24.92
N MET A 84 -2.88 -0.73 -24.55
CA MET A 84 -2.88 0.07 -23.34
C MET A 84 -3.51 1.45 -23.56
N SER A 85 -4.00 1.76 -24.77
CA SER A 85 -4.68 3.02 -25.05
C SER A 85 -6.18 2.78 -25.16
N THR A 86 -6.96 3.52 -24.37
CA THR A 86 -8.42 3.39 -24.33
C THR A 86 -9.09 4.76 -24.23
N SER A 87 -10.38 4.80 -24.54
CA SER A 87 -11.24 5.97 -24.35
C SER A 87 -12.37 5.62 -23.38
N MET A 88 -12.51 6.40 -22.31
CA MET A 88 -13.53 6.25 -21.28
C MET A 88 -14.58 7.35 -21.43
N SER A 89 -15.86 6.98 -21.37
CA SER A 89 -16.97 7.94 -21.48
C SER A 89 -17.60 8.14 -20.10
N ILE A 90 -17.55 9.37 -19.59
CA ILE A 90 -18.07 9.76 -18.27
C ILE A 90 -19.27 10.68 -18.46
N GLU A 91 -20.45 10.22 -18.05
CA GLU A 91 -21.62 11.07 -17.95
C GLU A 91 -21.41 12.09 -16.81
N MET A 92 -21.62 13.38 -17.08
CA MET A 92 -21.49 14.48 -16.12
C MET A 92 -22.80 15.21 -15.84
N GLY A 93 -23.82 15.01 -16.66
CA GLY A 93 -25.12 15.68 -16.50
C GLY A 93 -24.96 17.21 -16.57
N SER A 94 -25.58 17.93 -15.64
CA SER A 94 -25.48 19.40 -15.54
C SER A 94 -24.11 19.90 -15.07
N LEU A 95 -23.26 19.04 -14.50
CA LEU A 95 -21.92 19.44 -14.05
C LEU A 95 -20.94 19.61 -15.22
N ILE A 96 -21.32 19.22 -16.43
CA ILE A 96 -20.44 19.31 -17.60
C ILE A 96 -20.02 20.74 -17.93
N ASP A 97 -20.91 21.70 -17.70
CA ASP A 97 -20.70 23.13 -17.97
C ASP A 97 -19.65 23.74 -17.03
N TYR A 98 -19.34 23.05 -15.92
CA TYR A 98 -18.38 23.47 -14.90
C TYR A 98 -17.09 22.67 -14.95
N LEU A 99 -16.87 21.83 -15.96
CA LEU A 99 -15.61 21.11 -16.04
C LEU A 99 -14.45 22.06 -16.36
N PRO A 100 -13.30 21.90 -15.69
CA PRO A 100 -12.14 22.74 -15.95
C PRO A 100 -11.64 22.53 -17.39
N CYS A 101 -11.88 23.52 -18.25
CA CYS A 101 -11.53 23.48 -19.67
C CYS A 101 -10.02 23.34 -19.93
N SER A 102 -9.17 23.66 -18.95
CA SER A 102 -7.71 23.53 -19.06
C SER A 102 -7.22 22.08 -19.20
N ALA A 103 -7.98 21.11 -18.67
CA ALA A 103 -7.64 19.69 -18.72
C ALA A 103 -8.37 18.93 -19.85
N LEU A 104 -9.39 19.54 -20.46
CA LEU A 104 -10.33 18.87 -21.36
C LEU A 104 -10.52 19.67 -22.64
N LYS A 105 -10.19 19.07 -23.79
CA LYS A 105 -10.52 19.69 -25.09
C LYS A 105 -12.04 19.66 -25.30
N ILE A 106 -12.60 20.75 -25.82
CA ILE A 106 -14.05 20.88 -26.11
C ILE A 106 -14.55 19.72 -26.99
N GLU A 107 -13.73 19.21 -27.89
CA GLU A 107 -14.02 18.07 -28.77
C GLU A 107 -14.36 16.77 -28.03
N ASN A 108 -14.02 16.67 -26.74
CA ASN A 108 -14.28 15.50 -25.92
C ASN A 108 -15.70 15.51 -25.31
N ILE A 109 -16.53 16.52 -25.56
CA ILE A 109 -17.84 16.69 -24.92
C ILE A 109 -18.99 16.42 -25.89
N HIS A 110 -19.86 15.46 -25.56
CA HIS A 110 -21.06 15.12 -26.33
C HIS A 110 -22.25 14.83 -25.40
N ASN A 111 -23.38 15.53 -25.57
CA ASN A 111 -24.64 15.29 -24.84
C ASN A 111 -24.44 15.00 -23.34
N SER A 112 -23.79 15.91 -22.62
CA SER A 112 -23.50 15.78 -21.18
C SER A 112 -22.53 14.65 -20.79
N THR A 113 -21.83 14.06 -21.76
CA THR A 113 -20.79 13.04 -21.57
C THR A 113 -19.43 13.58 -22.00
N VAL A 114 -18.39 13.22 -21.25
CA VAL A 114 -16.99 13.53 -21.53
C VAL A 114 -16.26 12.25 -21.95
N VAL A 115 -15.53 12.30 -23.07
CA VAL A 115 -14.71 11.19 -23.56
C VAL A 115 -13.24 11.47 -23.28
N LEU A 116 -12.64 10.66 -22.41
CA LEU A 116 -11.24 10.75 -22.01
C LEU A 116 -10.43 9.66 -22.67
N SER A 117 -9.44 10.02 -23.47
CA SER A 117 -8.49 9.07 -24.02
C SER A 117 -7.20 9.07 -23.22
N GLY A 118 -6.65 7.89 -22.93
CA GLY A 118 -5.49 7.77 -22.05
C GLY A 118 -4.88 6.37 -22.02
N LEU A 119 -3.83 6.25 -21.21
CA LEU A 119 -3.17 4.97 -20.93
C LEU A 119 -3.97 4.24 -19.85
N VAL A 120 -4.32 2.99 -20.10
CA VAL A 120 -4.88 2.05 -19.13
C VAL A 120 -3.82 1.04 -18.71
N VAL A 121 -3.67 0.85 -17.41
CA VAL A 121 -2.82 -0.20 -16.83
C VAL A 121 -3.70 -1.41 -16.54
N HIS A 122 -3.50 -2.47 -17.31
CA HIS A 122 -4.25 -3.72 -17.18
C HIS A 122 -3.78 -4.56 -15.98
N PRO A 123 -4.61 -5.50 -15.47
CA PRO A 123 -4.26 -6.38 -14.38
C PRO A 123 -3.14 -7.32 -14.79
N GLY A 124 -2.34 -7.73 -13.80
CA GLY A 124 -1.13 -8.51 -13.98
C GLY A 124 0.13 -7.73 -13.63
N VAL A 125 1.24 -8.14 -14.21
CA VAL A 125 2.56 -7.53 -14.07
C VAL A 125 2.79 -6.57 -15.24
N THR A 126 2.90 -5.29 -14.93
CA THR A 126 3.22 -4.22 -15.87
C THR A 126 4.57 -3.62 -15.51
N LEU A 127 5.48 -3.53 -16.47
CA LEU A 127 6.76 -2.84 -16.26
C LEU A 127 6.71 -1.41 -16.81
N ILE A 128 7.36 -0.48 -16.10
CA ILE A 128 7.68 0.86 -16.57
C ILE A 128 9.20 0.93 -16.76
N CYS A 129 9.64 0.84 -18.01
CA CYS A 129 11.03 0.77 -18.42
C CYS A 129 11.51 2.07 -19.07
N GLY A 130 12.83 2.23 -19.19
CA GLY A 130 13.45 3.40 -19.84
C GLY A 130 14.78 3.80 -19.21
N GLY A 131 15.50 4.70 -19.90
CA GLY A 131 16.75 5.26 -19.40
C GLY A 131 16.59 6.02 -18.08
N GLY A 132 17.72 6.28 -17.41
CA GLY A 132 17.74 7.18 -16.26
C GLY A 132 17.18 8.55 -16.66
N TYR A 133 16.38 9.17 -15.78
CA TYR A 133 15.80 10.51 -15.99
C TYR A 133 14.75 10.66 -17.11
N HIS A 134 14.17 9.56 -17.59
CA HIS A 134 13.13 9.59 -18.63
C HIS A 134 11.68 9.64 -18.09
N GLY A 135 11.49 9.77 -16.77
CA GLY A 135 10.15 9.94 -16.14
C GLY A 135 9.50 8.67 -15.60
N LYS A 136 10.25 7.57 -15.40
CA LYS A 136 9.71 6.29 -14.90
C LYS A 136 9.08 6.43 -13.51
N SER A 137 9.87 6.85 -12.53
CA SER A 137 9.42 7.06 -11.15
C SER A 137 8.33 8.13 -11.08
N THR A 138 8.42 9.19 -11.90
CA THR A 138 7.36 10.20 -12.01
C THR A 138 6.02 9.61 -12.45
N THR A 139 6.04 8.65 -13.37
CA THR A 139 4.83 7.96 -13.83
C THR A 139 4.26 7.07 -12.73
N LEU A 140 5.11 6.27 -12.07
CA LEU A 140 4.67 5.41 -10.96
C LEU A 140 4.14 6.23 -9.77
N GLN A 141 4.78 7.34 -9.43
CA GLN A 141 4.32 8.27 -8.38
C GLN A 141 2.96 8.88 -8.72
N GLY A 142 2.72 9.23 -9.99
CA GLY A 142 1.40 9.65 -10.48
C GLY A 142 0.32 8.59 -10.20
N ILE A 143 0.62 7.33 -10.54
CA ILE A 143 -0.25 6.19 -10.27
C ILE A 143 -0.45 5.99 -8.75
N ALA A 144 0.61 6.09 -7.95
CA ALA A 144 0.56 5.87 -6.51
C ALA A 144 -0.40 6.84 -5.79
N VAL A 145 -0.42 8.11 -6.21
CA VAL A 145 -1.32 9.11 -5.64
C VAL A 145 -2.68 9.21 -6.35
N GLY A 146 -2.92 8.45 -7.41
CA GLY A 146 -4.19 8.45 -8.17
C GLY A 146 -5.42 7.93 -7.39
N GLN A 147 -5.18 7.46 -6.17
CA GLN A 147 -6.19 7.03 -5.21
C GLN A 147 -6.87 8.21 -4.52
N TYR A 148 -6.16 9.33 -4.41
CA TYR A 148 -6.71 10.58 -3.90
C TYR A 148 -7.19 11.44 -5.07
N ASP A 149 -8.30 12.15 -4.87
CA ASP A 149 -8.69 13.20 -5.79
C ASP A 149 -7.72 14.39 -5.70
N LYS A 150 -7.62 15.16 -6.77
CA LYS A 150 -6.75 16.32 -6.89
C LYS A 150 -7.58 17.57 -7.13
N ILE A 151 -7.05 18.70 -6.68
CA ILE A 151 -7.65 20.01 -6.96
C ILE A 151 -7.58 20.32 -8.46
N PRO A 152 -8.50 21.14 -9.00
CA PRO A 152 -8.40 21.64 -10.36
C PRO A 152 -7.03 22.29 -10.63
N GLY A 153 -6.39 21.92 -11.75
CA GLY A 153 -5.09 22.45 -12.13
C GLY A 153 -3.87 21.78 -11.46
N ASP A 154 -4.05 20.68 -10.73
CA ASP A 154 -2.93 19.89 -10.19
C ASP A 154 -2.09 19.21 -11.29
N GLY A 155 -2.67 18.98 -12.46
CA GLY A 155 -2.08 18.25 -13.59
C GLY A 155 -2.28 16.73 -13.52
N ARG A 156 -2.62 16.17 -12.35
CA ARG A 156 -2.85 14.73 -12.15
C ARG A 156 -4.31 14.40 -11.83
N GLU A 157 -5.23 15.36 -11.93
CA GLU A 157 -6.67 15.14 -11.70
C GLU A 157 -7.19 13.93 -12.48
N LEU A 158 -6.83 13.79 -13.75
CA LEU A 158 -7.29 12.67 -14.59
C LEU A 158 -6.31 11.48 -14.60
N CYS A 159 -5.53 11.33 -13.53
CA CYS A 159 -4.69 10.16 -13.25
C CYS A 159 -5.28 9.45 -12.01
N VAL A 160 -6.00 8.36 -12.24
CA VAL A 160 -6.71 7.63 -11.19
C VAL A 160 -6.22 6.18 -11.09
N SER A 161 -6.28 5.64 -9.87
CA SER A 161 -5.89 4.26 -9.57
C SER A 161 -6.92 3.63 -8.63
N ILE A 162 -6.98 2.29 -8.64
CA ILE A 162 -7.79 1.54 -7.67
C ILE A 162 -7.39 1.88 -6.22
N PRO A 163 -8.35 1.95 -5.28
CA PRO A 163 -8.13 2.48 -3.92
C PRO A 163 -7.24 1.61 -3.02
N ASP A 164 -6.93 0.39 -3.45
CA ASP A 164 -6.14 -0.64 -2.79
C ASP A 164 -4.80 -0.91 -3.50
N ALA A 165 -4.28 0.11 -4.21
CA ALA A 165 -2.94 0.13 -4.78
C ALA A 165 -1.93 0.64 -3.74
N VAL A 166 -0.96 -0.19 -3.37
CA VAL A 166 -0.02 0.09 -2.29
C VAL A 166 1.40 0.18 -2.82
N THR A 167 2.12 1.23 -2.44
CA THR A 167 3.56 1.32 -2.69
C THR A 167 4.32 0.48 -1.68
N VAL A 168 5.25 -0.35 -2.17
CA VAL A 168 6.14 -1.16 -1.34
C VAL A 168 7.59 -0.84 -1.66
N ARG A 169 8.38 -0.58 -0.62
CA ARG A 169 9.80 -0.19 -0.70
C ARG A 169 10.61 -0.81 0.43
N ALA A 170 11.93 -0.69 0.35
CA ALA A 170 12.81 -1.04 1.45
C ALA A 170 12.73 0.00 2.58
N GLU A 171 12.71 -0.49 3.82
CA GLU A 171 12.58 0.30 5.05
C GLU A 171 13.59 -0.21 6.09
N ASP A 172 14.87 0.00 5.80
CA ASP A 172 15.98 -0.46 6.64
C ASP A 172 15.86 0.10 8.07
N GLY A 173 16.01 -0.77 9.06
CA GLY A 173 15.90 -0.44 10.48
C GLY A 173 14.49 -0.45 11.06
N ARG A 174 13.44 -0.76 10.28
CA ARG A 174 12.07 -0.80 10.84
C ARG A 174 11.86 -1.97 11.79
N TYR A 175 11.00 -1.76 12.77
CA TYR A 175 10.43 -2.82 13.61
C TYR A 175 9.52 -3.75 12.79
N VAL A 176 9.61 -5.05 13.08
CA VAL A 176 8.73 -6.10 12.55
C VAL A 176 8.39 -7.06 13.68
N ASN A 177 7.12 -7.39 13.85
CA ASN A 177 6.67 -8.37 14.84
C ASN A 177 5.77 -9.41 14.20
N ASN A 178 6.07 -10.69 14.46
CA ASN A 178 5.30 -11.87 14.07
C ASN A 178 4.70 -11.81 12.65
N SER A 179 5.57 -11.74 11.63
CA SER A 179 5.17 -11.71 10.21
C SER A 179 5.71 -12.93 9.46
N ASN A 180 4.89 -13.52 8.59
CA ASN A 180 5.31 -14.66 7.77
C ASN A 180 5.97 -14.19 6.46
N ILE A 181 7.30 -14.07 6.49
CA ILE A 181 8.12 -13.69 5.34
C ILE A 181 8.66 -14.90 4.55
N SER A 182 8.23 -16.12 4.88
CA SER A 182 8.76 -17.37 4.31
C SER A 182 8.59 -17.50 2.78
N ALA A 183 7.68 -16.72 2.18
CA ALA A 183 7.54 -16.63 0.73
C ALA A 183 8.79 -16.07 0.03
N PHE A 184 9.51 -15.19 0.72
CA PHE A 184 10.65 -14.43 0.20
C PHE A 184 11.95 -14.77 0.91
N ILE A 185 11.91 -15.15 2.18
CA ILE A 185 13.09 -15.38 3.00
C ILE A 185 13.00 -16.78 3.60
N SER A 186 13.99 -17.63 3.31
CA SER A 186 14.12 -18.99 3.84
C SER A 186 15.50 -19.18 4.42
N ASN A 187 15.65 -20.03 5.45
CA ASN A 187 16.97 -20.43 5.97
C ASN A 187 17.88 -19.24 6.28
N LEU A 188 17.43 -18.30 7.12
CA LEU A 188 18.28 -17.20 7.58
C LEU A 188 19.54 -17.76 8.27
N PRO A 189 20.73 -17.15 8.06
CA PRO A 189 21.95 -17.64 8.66
C PRO A 189 21.86 -17.59 10.18
N THR A 190 22.17 -18.70 10.84
CA THR A 190 22.35 -18.74 12.30
C THR A 190 23.76 -18.26 12.64
N PRO A 191 23.91 -17.27 13.53
CA PRO A 191 25.23 -16.90 14.04
C PRO A 191 25.94 -18.12 14.67
N PRO A 192 27.27 -18.25 14.54
CA PRO A 192 28.01 -19.33 15.16
C PRO A 192 27.74 -19.42 16.67
N GLY A 193 27.30 -20.58 17.14
CA GLY A 193 26.95 -20.80 18.56
C GLY A 193 25.46 -20.69 18.89
N VAL A 194 24.64 -20.15 17.98
CA VAL A 194 23.17 -20.11 18.13
C VAL A 194 22.56 -21.38 17.52
N LYS A 195 21.87 -22.18 18.34
CA LYS A 195 21.28 -23.47 17.90
C LYS A 195 19.96 -23.31 17.15
N THR A 196 19.25 -22.20 17.36
CA THR A 196 17.92 -21.95 16.80
C THR A 196 18.02 -21.04 15.59
N SER A 197 17.59 -21.54 14.42
CA SER A 197 17.36 -20.70 13.24
C SER A 197 16.23 -19.72 13.48
N ILE A 198 16.38 -18.51 12.97
CA ILE A 198 15.32 -17.51 12.98
C ILE A 198 14.13 -18.08 12.19
N ASP A 199 12.95 -18.11 12.82
CA ASP A 199 11.75 -18.59 12.16
C ASP A 199 11.20 -17.52 11.21
N THR A 200 11.20 -17.85 9.92
CA THR A 200 10.70 -16.98 8.85
C THR A 200 9.16 -16.96 8.76
N GLN A 201 8.46 -17.88 9.43
CA GLN A 201 6.99 -17.89 9.51
C GLN A 201 6.47 -16.97 10.62
N HIS A 202 7.24 -16.79 11.69
CA HIS A 202 6.92 -15.93 12.83
C HIS A 202 8.02 -14.88 13.02
N PHE A 203 8.41 -14.23 11.93
CA PHE A 203 9.59 -13.37 11.91
C PHE A 203 9.34 -12.10 12.72
N SER A 204 10.25 -11.82 13.65
CA SER A 204 10.28 -10.61 14.47
C SER A 204 11.71 -10.06 14.54
N THR A 205 11.87 -8.75 14.44
CA THR A 205 13.14 -8.05 14.60
C THR A 205 12.91 -6.58 14.95
N ARG A 206 13.85 -5.97 15.67
CA ARG A 206 13.88 -4.51 15.92
C ARG A 206 14.61 -3.75 14.82
N ASP A 207 15.47 -4.44 14.08
CA ASP A 207 16.33 -3.86 13.04
C ASP A 207 16.22 -4.73 11.78
N ALA A 208 15.21 -4.47 10.97
CA ALA A 208 15.01 -5.21 9.72
C ALA A 208 15.94 -4.68 8.61
N SER A 209 16.74 -5.55 8.03
CA SER A 209 17.50 -5.23 6.81
C SER A 209 16.60 -4.73 5.66
N GLY A 210 17.16 -4.03 4.68
CA GLY A 210 16.41 -3.57 3.50
C GLY A 210 15.61 -4.67 2.76
N SER A 211 16.12 -5.91 2.69
CA SER A 211 15.42 -7.01 2.00
C SER A 211 14.30 -7.63 2.85
N THR A 212 14.55 -7.84 4.15
CA THR A 212 13.56 -8.39 5.07
C THR A 212 12.44 -7.38 5.33
N SER A 213 12.76 -6.10 5.48
CA SER A 213 11.77 -5.02 5.61
C SER A 213 10.86 -4.92 4.37
N GLN A 214 11.42 -5.01 3.16
CA GLN A 214 10.63 -4.98 1.94
C GLN A 214 9.78 -6.25 1.75
N ALA A 215 10.32 -7.42 2.10
CA ALA A 215 9.56 -8.67 2.13
C ALA A 215 8.35 -8.56 3.08
N THR A 216 8.58 -8.08 4.30
CA THR A 216 7.52 -7.81 5.28
C THR A 216 6.49 -6.83 4.73
N ASN A 217 6.92 -5.74 4.07
CA ASN A 217 6.02 -4.75 3.48
C ASN A 217 5.07 -5.37 2.44
N VAL A 218 5.56 -6.30 1.61
CA VAL A 218 4.73 -7.05 0.66
C VAL A 218 3.73 -7.97 1.39
N ILE A 219 4.17 -8.70 2.41
CA ILE A 219 3.31 -9.59 3.20
C ILE A 219 2.21 -8.81 3.92
N GLU A 220 2.54 -7.69 4.54
CA GLU A 220 1.59 -6.77 5.17
C GLU A 220 0.58 -6.20 4.17
N ALA A 221 1.03 -5.79 2.98
CA ALA A 221 0.13 -5.30 1.94
C ALA A 221 -0.88 -6.38 1.51
N ILE A 222 -0.45 -7.65 1.39
CA ILE A 222 -1.34 -8.78 1.10
C ILE A 222 -2.33 -9.00 2.27
N GLU A 223 -1.84 -8.95 3.51
CA GLU A 223 -2.65 -9.09 4.73
C GLU A 223 -3.77 -8.03 4.77
N PHE A 224 -3.45 -6.76 4.49
CA PHE A 224 -4.42 -5.67 4.45
C PHE A 224 -5.39 -5.77 3.25
N GLY A 225 -5.05 -6.58 2.25
CA GLY A 225 -5.91 -6.89 1.12
C GLY A 225 -5.64 -6.07 -0.14
N ALA A 226 -4.39 -5.62 -0.35
CA ALA A 226 -3.99 -4.90 -1.56
C ALA A 226 -4.34 -5.67 -2.84
N LYS A 227 -4.71 -4.95 -3.90
CA LYS A 227 -4.96 -5.53 -5.24
C LYS A 227 -3.91 -5.13 -6.27
N ALA A 228 -3.09 -4.13 -5.96
CA ALA A 228 -1.93 -3.79 -6.76
C ALA A 228 -0.75 -3.38 -5.87
N LEU A 229 0.44 -3.85 -6.22
CA LEU A 229 1.71 -3.42 -5.63
C LEU A 229 2.43 -2.49 -6.60
N LEU A 230 2.89 -1.35 -6.09
CA LEU A 230 3.67 -0.36 -6.82
C LEU A 230 5.11 -0.42 -6.32
N VAL A 231 6.04 -0.73 -7.20
CA VAL A 231 7.44 -1.01 -6.83
C VAL A 231 8.35 -0.18 -7.72
N ASP A 232 9.29 0.54 -7.12
CA ASP A 232 10.33 1.25 -7.84
C ASP A 232 11.71 0.67 -7.50
N GLU A 233 12.46 0.25 -8.53
CA GLU A 233 13.80 -0.32 -8.39
C GLU A 233 14.74 0.63 -7.64
N ASP A 234 14.63 1.95 -7.85
CA ASP A 234 15.56 2.94 -7.28
C ASP A 234 15.48 3.07 -5.75
N ILE A 235 14.38 2.63 -5.13
CA ILE A 235 14.14 2.68 -3.68
C ILE A 235 13.89 1.30 -3.06
N SER A 236 14.16 0.24 -3.82
CA SER A 236 14.00 -1.15 -3.39
C SER A 236 15.35 -1.78 -3.03
N ALA A 237 15.32 -2.83 -2.21
CA ALA A 237 16.51 -3.63 -1.98
C ALA A 237 16.87 -4.43 -3.24
N ALA A 238 18.05 -4.20 -3.80
CA ALA A 238 18.48 -4.83 -5.06
C ALA A 238 18.36 -6.37 -5.02
N ASN A 239 18.82 -6.98 -3.92
CA ASN A 239 18.78 -8.44 -3.71
C ASN A 239 17.35 -8.99 -3.56
N PHE A 240 16.40 -8.15 -3.15
CA PHE A 240 14.98 -8.50 -3.11
C PHE A 240 14.33 -8.36 -4.49
N MET A 241 14.74 -7.38 -5.30
CA MET A 241 14.15 -7.15 -6.62
C MET A 241 14.46 -8.27 -7.60
N ALA A 242 15.73 -8.62 -7.73
CA ALA A 242 16.17 -9.61 -8.70
C ALA A 242 17.53 -10.21 -8.31
N ARG A 243 17.88 -11.31 -8.99
CA ARG A 243 19.17 -11.96 -8.83
C ARG A 243 19.60 -12.51 -10.18
N ASP A 244 20.81 -12.18 -10.62
CA ASP A 244 21.29 -12.61 -11.93
C ASP A 244 21.81 -14.07 -11.93
N GLY A 245 22.02 -14.62 -13.13
CA GLY A 245 22.53 -15.99 -13.29
C GLY A 245 23.96 -16.22 -12.78
N ARG A 246 24.79 -15.18 -12.73
CA ARG A 246 26.19 -15.29 -12.28
C ARG A 246 26.25 -15.43 -10.77
N MET A 247 25.53 -14.59 -10.04
CA MET A 247 25.44 -14.63 -8.59
C MET A 247 24.80 -15.95 -8.13
N ARG A 248 23.76 -16.43 -8.83
CA ARG A 248 23.19 -17.77 -8.60
C ARG A 248 24.22 -18.89 -8.73
N SER A 249 25.16 -18.76 -9.67
CA SER A 249 26.20 -19.78 -9.89
C SER A 249 27.31 -19.72 -8.84
N LEU A 250 27.55 -18.56 -8.24
CA LEU A 250 28.56 -18.37 -7.20
C LEU A 250 28.03 -18.75 -5.81
N VAL A 251 26.80 -18.34 -5.48
CA VAL A 251 26.18 -18.52 -4.16
C VAL A 251 24.89 -19.34 -4.33
N MET A 252 25.04 -20.66 -4.17
CA MET A 252 23.95 -21.64 -4.38
C MET A 252 22.94 -21.65 -3.21
N ASP A 253 23.42 -21.44 -1.98
CA ASP A 253 22.60 -21.41 -0.77
C ASP A 253 22.32 -19.96 -0.39
N GLU A 254 21.19 -19.44 -0.89
CA GLU A 254 20.77 -18.06 -0.70
C GLU A 254 19.42 -18.03 -0.02
N SER A 255 19.33 -17.25 1.06
CA SER A 255 18.12 -17.17 1.87
C SER A 255 17.01 -16.39 1.17
N ILE A 256 17.35 -15.48 0.26
CA ILE A 256 16.41 -14.56 -0.37
C ILE A 256 15.91 -15.10 -1.72
N THR A 257 14.60 -15.29 -1.81
CA THR A 257 13.83 -15.49 -3.05
C THR A 257 13.36 -14.13 -3.56
N PRO A 258 13.88 -13.64 -4.71
CA PRO A 258 13.52 -12.33 -5.23
C PRO A 258 12.04 -12.18 -5.61
N LEU A 259 11.52 -10.95 -5.52
CA LEU A 259 10.18 -10.57 -5.94
C LEU A 259 9.90 -10.98 -7.39
N LEU A 260 10.88 -10.82 -8.28
CA LEU A 260 10.82 -11.26 -9.67
C LEU A 260 10.30 -12.70 -9.83
N TYR A 261 10.60 -13.62 -8.90
CA TYR A 261 10.17 -15.01 -9.02
C TYR A 261 8.73 -15.22 -8.53
N ARG A 262 8.21 -14.29 -7.72
CA ARG A 262 6.91 -14.39 -7.04
C ARG A 262 5.82 -13.52 -7.66
N VAL A 263 6.15 -12.47 -8.42
CA VAL A 263 5.14 -11.54 -9.00
C VAL A 263 4.05 -12.23 -9.81
N ASN A 264 4.40 -13.24 -10.61
CA ASN A 264 3.41 -14.01 -11.36
C ASN A 264 2.54 -14.88 -10.44
N GLY A 265 3.12 -15.44 -9.37
CA GLY A 265 2.39 -16.19 -8.35
C GLY A 265 1.37 -15.31 -7.61
N LEU A 266 1.77 -14.08 -7.25
CA LEU A 266 0.88 -13.08 -6.64
C LEU A 266 -0.34 -12.81 -7.52
N TYR A 267 -0.13 -12.57 -8.81
CA TYR A 267 -1.25 -12.31 -9.71
C TYR A 267 -2.10 -13.58 -9.96
N ASN A 268 -1.47 -14.71 -10.23
CA ASN A 268 -2.20 -15.92 -10.61
C ASN A 268 -3.02 -16.50 -9.45
N SER A 269 -2.46 -16.51 -8.23
CA SER A 269 -3.09 -17.10 -7.04
C SER A 269 -3.94 -16.10 -6.27
N HIS A 270 -3.50 -14.85 -6.12
CA HIS A 270 -4.18 -13.85 -5.27
C HIS A 270 -4.87 -12.72 -6.04
N LYS A 271 -4.73 -12.69 -7.38
CA LYS A 271 -5.21 -11.58 -8.23
C LYS A 271 -4.63 -10.23 -7.83
N ILE A 272 -3.40 -10.23 -7.31
CA ILE A 272 -2.67 -9.00 -6.96
C ILE A 272 -1.78 -8.62 -8.13
N SER A 273 -2.04 -7.47 -8.73
CA SER A 273 -1.25 -6.92 -9.84
C SER A 273 0.04 -6.28 -9.33
N SER A 274 1.02 -6.09 -10.22
CA SER A 274 2.28 -5.43 -9.87
C SER A 274 2.67 -4.45 -10.97
N ILE A 275 2.90 -3.19 -10.60
CA ILE A 275 3.44 -2.17 -11.48
C ILE A 275 4.87 -1.88 -11.00
N VAL A 276 5.86 -2.26 -11.82
CA VAL A 276 7.27 -2.25 -11.42
C VAL A 276 8.05 -1.32 -12.34
N VAL A 277 8.67 -0.28 -11.76
CA VAL A 277 9.67 0.52 -12.47
C VAL A 277 10.97 -0.24 -12.51
N VAL A 278 11.55 -0.37 -13.71
CA VAL A 278 12.80 -1.09 -13.94
C VAL A 278 13.68 -0.35 -14.95
N GLY A 279 14.98 -0.27 -14.66
CA GLY A 279 16.00 0.31 -15.52
C GLY A 279 17.33 -0.43 -15.51
N GLY A 280 17.64 -1.18 -14.44
CA GLY A 280 18.93 -1.86 -14.27
C GLY A 280 18.91 -3.34 -14.63
N VAL A 281 17.86 -4.08 -14.27
CA VAL A 281 17.84 -5.54 -14.36
C VAL A 281 16.94 -6.07 -15.49
N GLY A 282 17.54 -6.72 -16.48
CA GLY A 282 16.87 -7.26 -17.66
C GLY A 282 16.03 -8.53 -17.43
N ASP A 283 16.30 -9.31 -16.38
CA ASP A 283 15.55 -10.55 -16.08
C ASP A 283 14.05 -10.28 -15.85
N TRP A 284 13.67 -9.04 -15.52
CA TRP A 284 12.27 -8.62 -15.44
C TRP A 284 11.51 -8.75 -16.76
N LEU A 285 12.17 -8.78 -17.91
CA LEU A 285 11.49 -8.89 -19.21
C LEU A 285 10.79 -10.24 -19.44
N ASP A 286 11.01 -11.24 -18.57
CA ASP A 286 10.45 -12.59 -18.69
C ASP A 286 9.03 -12.75 -18.11
N VAL A 287 8.65 -11.84 -17.20
CA VAL A 287 7.42 -11.95 -16.38
C VAL A 287 6.22 -11.11 -16.81
N PRO A 288 6.32 -9.98 -17.53
CA PRO A 288 5.22 -9.04 -17.63
C PRO A 288 4.19 -9.41 -18.68
N GLN A 289 2.95 -8.97 -18.44
CA GLN A 289 1.89 -8.95 -19.45
C GLN A 289 1.95 -7.69 -20.31
N ASN A 290 2.48 -6.58 -19.76
CA ASN A 290 2.60 -5.29 -20.44
C ASN A 290 3.93 -4.61 -20.12
N VAL A 291 4.52 -3.93 -21.10
CA VAL A 291 5.74 -3.14 -20.91
C VAL A 291 5.55 -1.75 -21.49
N ILE A 292 5.59 -0.76 -20.60
CA ILE A 292 5.58 0.65 -20.91
C ILE A 292 7.04 1.11 -20.98
N LEU A 293 7.46 1.67 -22.13
CA LEU A 293 8.79 2.25 -22.29
C LEU A 293 8.69 3.76 -22.35
N LEU A 294 9.41 4.45 -21.46
CA LEU A 294 9.57 5.90 -21.48
C LEU A 294 10.88 6.28 -22.17
N ASP A 295 10.75 7.04 -23.27
CA ASP A 295 11.87 7.67 -23.95
C ASP A 295 11.65 9.18 -24.04
N LYS A 296 12.51 9.98 -23.39
CA LYS A 296 12.38 11.44 -23.33
C LYS A 296 10.95 11.87 -22.93
N TYR A 297 10.42 11.23 -21.88
CA TYR A 297 9.06 11.48 -21.35
C TYR A 297 7.90 11.06 -22.28
N ILE A 298 8.20 10.43 -23.43
CA ILE A 298 7.20 9.90 -24.36
C ILE A 298 6.98 8.42 -24.07
N VAL A 299 5.70 8.02 -24.03
CA VAL A 299 5.27 6.67 -23.69
C VAL A 299 5.18 5.81 -24.94
N HIS A 300 5.80 4.62 -24.90
CA HIS A 300 5.75 3.63 -25.96
C HIS A 300 5.28 2.28 -25.41
N ASP A 301 4.51 1.54 -26.21
CA ASP A 301 4.23 0.13 -25.94
C ASP A 301 5.42 -0.72 -26.41
N ALA A 302 6.21 -1.20 -25.44
CA ALA A 302 7.37 -2.05 -25.69
C ALA A 302 7.09 -3.52 -25.43
N THR A 303 5.84 -3.94 -25.24
CA THR A 303 5.48 -5.31 -24.84
C THR A 303 6.03 -6.36 -25.81
N LYS A 304 5.84 -6.15 -27.12
CA LYS A 304 6.37 -7.08 -28.15
C LYS A 304 7.90 -7.07 -28.21
N LYS A 305 8.52 -5.91 -28.03
CA LYS A 305 9.98 -5.74 -28.04
C LYS A 305 10.61 -6.45 -26.84
N ALA A 306 10.06 -6.26 -25.64
CA ALA A 306 10.46 -6.94 -24.41
C ALA A 306 10.38 -8.47 -24.56
N ALA A 307 9.25 -8.99 -25.09
CA ALA A 307 9.09 -10.41 -25.35
C ALA A 307 10.12 -10.95 -26.36
N SER A 308 10.50 -10.17 -27.38
CA SER A 308 11.56 -10.55 -28.32
C SER A 308 12.94 -10.60 -27.65
N ILE A 309 13.26 -9.62 -26.80
CA ILE A 309 14.54 -9.55 -26.08
C ILE A 309 14.64 -10.72 -25.09
N SER A 310 13.60 -10.97 -24.31
CA SER A 310 13.51 -12.12 -23.40
C SER A 310 13.81 -13.44 -24.13
N ARG A 311 13.25 -13.67 -25.33
CA ARG A 311 13.53 -14.88 -26.13
C ARG A 311 14.95 -14.94 -26.69
N GLN A 312 15.59 -13.81 -26.97
CA GLN A 312 16.94 -13.75 -27.53
C GLN A 312 18.01 -13.95 -26.45
N PHE A 313 17.79 -13.39 -25.27
CA PHE A 313 18.74 -13.37 -24.16
C PHE A 313 18.36 -14.32 -23.03
N SER A 314 17.45 -15.27 -23.27
CA SER A 314 17.13 -16.37 -22.34
C SER A 314 18.35 -17.28 -22.19
N HIS A 315 19.31 -16.83 -21.38
CA HIS A 315 20.50 -17.58 -20.99
C HIS A 315 20.07 -18.70 -20.03
N GLY A 316 19.60 -19.80 -20.61
CA GLY A 316 19.36 -21.05 -19.92
C GLY A 316 18.01 -21.11 -19.23
N HIS A 317 17.28 -22.19 -19.49
CA HIS A 317 16.24 -22.71 -18.62
C HIS A 317 16.87 -23.13 -17.29
N VAL A 318 17.27 -22.17 -16.46
CA VAL A 318 17.73 -22.46 -15.11
C VAL A 318 16.49 -22.84 -14.31
N GLN A 319 16.54 -23.96 -13.62
CA GLN A 319 15.51 -24.40 -12.70
C GLN A 319 15.88 -23.91 -11.30
N TYR A 320 14.97 -23.24 -10.60
CA TYR A 320 15.18 -22.97 -9.18
C TYR A 320 14.83 -24.25 -8.41
N ALA A 321 15.82 -24.86 -7.73
CA ALA A 321 15.66 -26.12 -7.00
C ALA A 321 14.99 -27.26 -7.83
N GLY A 322 15.25 -27.34 -9.14
CA GLY A 322 14.67 -28.36 -10.02
C GLY A 322 13.24 -28.10 -10.53
N ARG A 323 12.65 -26.91 -10.28
CA ARG A 323 11.30 -26.55 -10.74
C ARG A 323 11.29 -25.38 -11.73
N GLY A 324 10.72 -25.63 -12.92
CA GLY A 324 10.22 -24.61 -13.86
C GLY A 324 11.25 -23.66 -14.47
N VAL A 325 10.76 -22.71 -15.27
CA VAL A 325 11.51 -21.49 -15.62
C VAL A 325 11.43 -20.60 -14.40
N VAL A 326 12.58 -20.22 -13.80
CA VAL A 326 12.69 -19.53 -12.50
C VAL A 326 11.70 -18.37 -12.31
N HIS A 327 11.33 -17.68 -13.39
CA HIS A 327 10.51 -16.46 -13.37
C HIS A 327 8.98 -16.68 -13.24
N ARG A 328 8.50 -17.92 -13.00
CA ARG A 328 7.06 -18.22 -12.87
C ARG A 328 6.76 -19.23 -11.76
N LEU A 329 7.28 -18.99 -10.56
CA LEU A 329 6.92 -19.82 -9.41
C LEU A 329 5.44 -19.61 -9.05
N GLN A 330 4.75 -20.70 -8.74
CA GLN A 330 3.43 -20.60 -8.12
C GLN A 330 3.58 -20.03 -6.71
N TRP A 331 2.54 -19.35 -6.23
CA TRP A 331 2.48 -18.94 -4.84
C TRP A 331 2.20 -20.17 -3.96
N GLU A 332 3.06 -20.43 -3.00
CA GLU A 332 2.90 -21.56 -2.08
C GLU A 332 2.04 -21.14 -0.89
N ARG A 333 1.10 -22.00 -0.47
CA ARG A 333 0.19 -21.69 0.66
C ARG A 333 0.95 -21.33 1.94
N LYS A 334 2.11 -21.97 2.17
CA LYS A 334 2.99 -21.70 3.32
C LYS A 334 3.49 -20.26 3.39
N GLY A 335 3.65 -19.60 2.25
CA GLY A 335 4.11 -18.21 2.18
C GLY A 335 3.00 -17.16 2.31
N THR A 336 1.74 -17.58 2.49
CA THR A 336 0.61 -16.66 2.68
C THR A 336 0.68 -16.03 4.08
N PRO A 337 0.35 -14.73 4.24
CA PRO A 337 0.33 -14.08 5.54
C PRO A 337 -0.52 -14.85 6.55
N LEU A 338 -0.04 -14.92 7.79
CA LEU A 338 -0.79 -15.47 8.91
C LEU A 338 -1.88 -14.48 9.34
N LEU A 339 -3.02 -14.98 9.80
CA LEU A 339 -4.05 -14.14 10.39
C LEU A 339 -3.63 -13.80 11.82
N ARG A 340 -3.34 -12.52 12.05
CA ARG A 340 -2.85 -12.00 13.32
C ARG A 340 -3.60 -10.75 13.76
N ARG A 341 -3.48 -10.42 15.04
CA ARG A 341 -4.10 -9.28 15.73
C ARG A 341 -3.14 -8.70 16.77
N PRO A 342 -3.25 -7.41 17.15
CA PRO A 342 -2.53 -6.90 18.32
C PRO A 342 -2.90 -7.73 19.56
N SER A 343 -1.91 -8.07 20.38
CA SER A 343 -2.15 -8.83 21.59
C SER A 343 -2.90 -8.00 22.62
N ASP A 344 -3.76 -8.66 23.39
CA ASP A 344 -4.53 -7.98 24.44
C ASP A 344 -3.61 -7.36 25.51
N SER A 345 -2.47 -7.97 25.79
CA SER A 345 -1.48 -7.42 26.73
C SER A 345 -0.91 -6.09 26.27
N PHE A 346 -0.57 -5.97 24.99
CA PHE A 346 -0.07 -4.73 24.42
C PHE A 346 -1.18 -3.67 24.32
N SER A 347 -2.37 -4.07 23.84
CA SER A 347 -3.53 -3.20 23.73
C SER A 347 -3.95 -2.53 25.04
N ARG A 348 -3.77 -3.21 26.19
CA ARG A 348 -4.08 -2.64 27.52
C ARG A 348 -3.26 -1.39 27.86
N ARG A 349 -2.09 -1.19 27.25
CA ARG A 349 -1.29 0.03 27.44
C ARG A 349 -1.99 1.28 26.89
N PHE A 350 -3.00 1.10 26.04
CA PHE A 350 -3.72 2.16 25.32
C PHE A 350 -5.25 2.08 25.52
N ASP A 351 -5.70 1.50 26.63
CA ASP A 351 -7.12 1.21 26.91
C ASP A 351 -7.98 2.45 27.19
N SER A 352 -7.36 3.55 27.65
CA SER A 352 -7.99 4.85 27.88
C SER A 352 -6.99 6.00 27.76
N ASP A 353 -7.50 7.23 27.57
CA ASP A 353 -6.76 8.49 27.67
C ASP A 353 -5.46 8.51 26.86
N VAL A 354 -5.56 8.05 25.60
CA VAL A 354 -4.42 7.95 24.70
C VAL A 354 -4.12 9.31 24.09
N ILE A 355 -2.91 9.81 24.34
CA ILE A 355 -2.38 11.03 23.73
C ILE A 355 -1.65 10.67 22.44
N VAL A 356 -1.96 11.40 21.36
CA VAL A 356 -1.30 11.26 20.06
C VAL A 356 -0.42 12.48 19.81
N SER A 357 0.88 12.30 19.69
CA SER A 357 1.84 13.41 19.50
C SER A 357 2.60 13.28 18.18
N LEU A 358 2.75 14.37 17.43
CA LEU A 358 3.57 14.41 16.21
C LEU A 358 5.04 14.62 16.57
N LEU A 359 5.90 13.79 15.99
CA LEU A 359 7.35 13.84 16.16
C LEU A 359 8.05 14.20 14.83
N ASP A 360 9.33 14.56 14.92
CA ASP A 360 10.23 14.86 13.78
C ASP A 360 9.59 15.77 12.71
N GLY A 361 8.99 16.88 13.16
CA GLY A 361 8.32 17.81 12.26
C GLY A 361 7.14 17.20 11.50
N GLY A 362 6.48 16.17 12.04
CA GLY A 362 5.30 15.51 11.47
C GLY A 362 5.62 14.37 10.50
N ARG A 363 6.74 13.68 10.74
CA ARG A 363 7.14 12.46 10.00
C ARG A 363 7.05 11.20 10.85
N ALA A 364 6.87 11.36 12.16
CA ALA A 364 6.65 10.28 13.09
C ALA A 364 5.50 10.63 14.04
N LEU A 365 4.98 9.61 14.72
CA LEU A 365 3.99 9.74 15.78
C LEU A 365 4.51 9.05 17.04
N SER A 366 4.04 9.50 18.19
CA SER A 366 4.09 8.75 19.44
C SER A 366 2.70 8.67 20.03
N LEU A 367 2.34 7.48 20.49
CA LEU A 367 1.13 7.22 21.28
C LEU A 367 1.58 6.85 22.68
N TYR A 368 0.99 7.47 23.68
CA TYR A 368 1.21 7.14 25.08
C TYR A 368 -0.05 7.43 25.89
N LYS A 369 -0.18 6.81 27.05
CA LYS A 369 -1.29 7.04 27.98
C LYS A 369 -0.95 8.24 28.87
N GLU A 370 -1.92 9.13 29.11
CA GLU A 370 -1.76 10.18 30.11
C GLU A 370 -1.80 9.56 31.52
N ASP A 371 -0.68 9.59 32.24
CA ASP A 371 -0.67 9.23 33.66
C ASP A 371 -1.33 10.37 34.45
N VAL A 372 -2.43 10.07 35.13
CA VAL A 372 -3.02 11.00 36.09
C VAL A 372 -2.08 11.05 37.29
N GLU A 373 -1.34 12.14 37.45
CA GLU A 373 -0.62 12.40 38.69
C GLU A 373 -1.65 12.47 39.84
N ASP A 374 -1.71 11.42 40.67
CA ASP A 374 -2.39 11.47 41.96
C ASP A 374 -1.65 12.50 42.83
N ASP A 375 -2.19 13.72 42.88
CA ASP A 375 -1.63 14.89 43.58
C ASP A 375 -1.74 14.78 45.13
N HIS A 376 -1.63 13.56 45.67
CA HIS A 376 -1.74 13.28 47.10
C HIS A 376 -0.68 12.28 47.61
N VAL A 377 0.34 12.87 48.27
CA VAL A 377 0.97 12.44 49.53
C VAL A 377 2.25 11.58 49.44
N ASN A 378 3.39 12.27 49.58
CA ASN A 378 4.40 12.16 50.65
C ASN A 378 5.87 11.94 50.23
N ASP A 379 6.65 12.99 50.50
CA ASP A 379 7.92 12.96 51.22
C ASP A 379 8.46 11.56 51.59
N SER A 380 9.21 10.95 50.66
CA SER A 380 10.24 9.98 50.98
C SER A 380 11.24 9.90 49.82
N LYS A 381 12.16 10.87 49.80
CA LYS A 381 13.51 10.61 49.29
C LYS A 381 14.11 9.53 50.19
N ASP A 382 13.95 8.26 49.83
CA ASP A 382 14.82 7.13 50.18
C ASP A 382 14.09 5.81 49.89
N GLN A 383 14.08 5.40 48.61
CA GLN A 383 14.16 3.99 48.19
C GLN A 383 14.19 3.91 46.65
N MET A 384 15.27 4.43 46.07
CA MET A 384 15.66 4.09 44.70
C MET A 384 16.74 3.01 44.78
N VAL A 385 16.32 1.80 45.16
CA VAL A 385 17.07 0.56 44.95
C VAL A 385 16.02 -0.47 44.51
N ILE A 386 15.60 -0.36 43.27
CA ILE A 386 14.95 -1.43 42.53
C ILE A 386 15.97 -1.91 41.51
N ALA A 387 16.10 -3.23 41.42
CA ALA A 387 17.12 -3.94 40.68
C ALA A 387 17.25 -3.43 39.24
N ILE A 388 18.50 -3.20 38.83
CA ILE A 388 18.88 -3.10 37.43
C ILE A 388 18.72 -4.51 36.85
N ASP A 389 17.54 -4.79 36.29
CA ASP A 389 17.38 -5.77 35.23
C ASP A 389 17.58 -5.00 33.91
N ASP A 390 18.41 -5.53 33.01
CA ASP A 390 18.88 -4.90 31.76
C ASP A 390 17.77 -4.71 30.68
N ASP A 391 16.49 -4.57 31.05
CA ASP A 391 15.33 -4.50 30.13
C ASP A 391 14.54 -3.16 30.19
N ASP A 392 14.95 -2.15 30.99
CA ASP A 392 14.18 -0.89 31.17
C ASP A 392 14.22 0.10 29.98
N ASP A 393 15.15 -0.05 29.02
CA ASP A 393 15.18 0.80 27.81
C ASP A 393 14.02 0.45 26.82
N ASP A 394 13.34 -0.69 27.02
CA ASP A 394 12.36 -1.24 26.08
C ASP A 394 10.98 -0.56 26.15
N ASP A 395 10.66 0.09 27.27
CA ASP A 395 9.37 0.72 27.48
C ASP A 395 9.33 2.20 27.08
N GLU A 396 10.49 2.89 26.99
CA GLU A 396 10.54 4.31 26.65
C GLU A 396 10.17 4.60 25.18
N GLU A 397 10.50 3.70 24.25
CA GLU A 397 10.18 3.86 22.82
C GLU A 397 8.85 3.21 22.40
N ALA A 398 8.17 2.53 23.32
CA ALA A 398 6.92 1.85 23.03
C ALA A 398 5.85 2.83 22.52
N GLY A 399 5.25 2.52 21.36
CA GLY A 399 4.23 3.35 20.75
C GLY A 399 4.72 4.46 19.81
N CYS A 400 6.03 4.56 19.57
CA CYS A 400 6.59 5.36 18.50
C CYS A 400 6.37 4.71 17.12
N ILE A 401 6.03 5.52 16.12
CA ILE A 401 5.79 5.11 14.73
C ILE A 401 6.57 6.04 13.81
N ASP A 402 7.56 5.52 13.09
CA ASP A 402 8.20 6.23 11.98
C ASP A 402 7.36 6.08 10.70
N ALA A 403 6.85 7.20 10.19
CA ALA A 403 6.06 7.28 8.97
C ALA A 403 6.82 7.93 7.80
N SER A 404 8.12 8.22 7.96
CA SER A 404 8.95 8.92 6.97
C SER A 404 9.05 8.19 5.62
N ARG A 405 8.85 6.87 5.63
CA ARG A 405 8.91 6.00 4.44
C ARG A 405 7.52 5.62 3.89
N LEU A 406 6.43 6.10 4.49
CA LEU A 406 5.08 5.89 3.99
C LEU A 406 4.77 6.86 2.84
N GLU A 407 5.12 6.49 1.61
CA GLU A 407 5.11 7.41 0.46
C GLU A 407 3.72 7.92 0.04
N GLN A 408 2.65 7.21 0.42
CA GLN A 408 1.27 7.56 0.06
C GLN A 408 0.58 8.41 1.13
N LEU A 409 1.27 8.72 2.22
CA LEU A 409 0.83 9.67 3.24
C LEU A 409 0.91 11.10 2.70
N LEU A 410 -0.19 11.86 2.78
CA LEU A 410 -0.28 13.21 2.21
C LEU A 410 0.29 14.30 3.11
N GLY A 411 0.27 14.11 4.43
CA GLY A 411 0.81 15.09 5.36
C GLY A 411 0.38 14.88 6.81
N LYS A 412 0.73 15.88 7.64
CA LYS A 412 0.62 15.80 9.11
C LYS A 412 -0.81 15.62 9.61
N ARG A 413 -1.80 16.21 8.94
CA ARG A 413 -3.23 16.09 9.32
C ARG A 413 -3.75 14.66 9.16
N GLN A 414 -3.35 14.01 8.07
CA GLN A 414 -3.64 12.59 7.85
C GLN A 414 -2.85 11.71 8.83
N LEU A 415 -1.56 12.03 9.06
CA LEU A 415 -0.74 11.31 10.04
C LEU A 415 -1.34 11.36 11.44
N TYR A 416 -1.80 12.53 11.86
CA TYR A 416 -2.44 12.70 13.15
C TYR A 416 -3.74 11.88 13.27
N ALA A 417 -4.54 11.84 12.21
CA ALA A 417 -5.72 10.99 12.12
C ALA A 417 -5.37 9.49 12.27
N ILE A 418 -4.27 9.05 11.66
CA ILE A 418 -3.77 7.68 11.76
C ILE A 418 -3.49 7.31 13.21
N GLY A 419 -2.89 8.20 14.01
CA GLY A 419 -2.66 7.94 15.44
C GLY A 419 -3.94 7.62 16.20
N PHE A 420 -5.01 8.41 16.01
CA PHE A 420 -6.31 8.11 16.62
C PHE A 420 -6.95 6.83 16.10
N CYS A 421 -6.82 6.55 14.80
CA CYS A 421 -7.29 5.30 14.22
C CYS A 421 -6.53 4.08 14.78
N VAL A 422 -5.23 4.20 15.01
CA VAL A 422 -4.40 3.16 15.66
C VAL A 422 -4.87 2.95 17.10
N ALA A 423 -5.04 4.02 17.87
CA ALA A 423 -5.56 3.94 19.23
C ALA A 423 -6.95 3.26 19.27
N TRP A 424 -7.84 3.63 18.34
CA TRP A 424 -9.16 3.03 18.22
C TRP A 424 -9.08 1.52 17.93
N ILE A 425 -8.18 1.08 17.05
CA ILE A 425 -7.95 -0.35 16.78
C ILE A 425 -7.44 -1.06 18.04
N LEU A 426 -6.48 -0.47 18.76
CA LEU A 426 -5.92 -1.06 19.97
C LEU A 426 -6.96 -1.22 21.07
N GLN A 427 -7.90 -0.27 21.21
CA GLN A 427 -9.02 -0.36 22.17
C GLN A 427 -10.10 -1.36 21.75
N ASN A 428 -10.37 -1.48 20.44
CA ASN A 428 -11.42 -2.37 19.93
C ASN A 428 -10.95 -3.82 19.74
N ALA A 429 -9.66 -4.07 19.52
CA ALA A 429 -9.14 -5.40 19.27
C ALA A 429 -9.47 -6.39 20.41
N PRO A 430 -9.23 -6.08 21.71
CA PRO A 430 -9.58 -6.97 22.82
C PRO A 430 -11.07 -7.32 22.90
N MET A 431 -11.95 -6.45 22.42
CA MET A 431 -13.40 -6.69 22.41
C MET A 431 -13.85 -7.65 21.30
N LYS A 432 -12.97 -7.96 20.34
CA LYS A 432 -13.25 -8.78 19.15
C LYS A 432 -12.13 -9.81 18.91
N PRO A 433 -11.93 -10.79 19.80
CA PRO A 433 -10.83 -11.75 19.77
C PRO A 433 -10.71 -12.52 18.44
N GLU A 434 -11.84 -12.74 17.77
CA GLU A 434 -11.94 -13.46 16.50
C GLU A 434 -11.52 -12.66 15.26
N CYS A 435 -11.39 -11.33 15.38
CA CYS A 435 -11.11 -10.45 14.24
C CYS A 435 -9.60 -10.32 13.99
N GLY A 436 -9.16 -10.66 12.78
CA GLY A 436 -7.80 -10.39 12.31
C GLY A 436 -7.58 -8.94 11.96
N LEU A 437 -6.33 -8.57 11.72
CA LEU A 437 -5.94 -7.20 11.40
C LEU A 437 -6.73 -6.63 10.21
N LYS A 438 -6.93 -7.43 9.17
CA LYS A 438 -7.76 -7.05 8.01
C LYS A 438 -9.20 -6.72 8.39
N ASP A 439 -9.79 -7.49 9.30
CA ASP A 439 -11.18 -7.31 9.72
C ASP A 439 -11.32 -6.09 10.64
N LEU A 440 -10.35 -5.87 11.54
CA LEU A 440 -10.25 -4.66 12.34
C LEU A 440 -10.13 -3.40 11.48
N LEU A 441 -9.30 -3.44 10.42
CA LEU A 441 -9.19 -2.34 9.45
C LEU A 441 -10.50 -2.07 8.71
N LYS A 442 -11.25 -3.11 8.31
CA LYS A 442 -12.58 -2.94 7.69
C LYS A 442 -13.61 -2.37 8.67
N LEU A 443 -13.55 -2.76 9.94
CA LEU A 443 -14.42 -2.22 10.98
C LEU A 443 -14.17 -0.73 11.17
N LEU A 444 -12.90 -0.32 11.23
CA LEU A 444 -12.50 1.09 11.27
C LEU A 444 -13.03 1.86 10.05
N ASP A 445 -12.85 1.32 8.84
CA ASP A 445 -13.33 1.96 7.60
C ASP A 445 -14.85 2.16 7.62
N SER A 446 -15.60 1.16 8.09
CA SER A 446 -17.04 1.26 8.25
C SER A 446 -17.45 2.32 9.27
N ALA A 447 -16.68 2.51 10.33
CA ALA A 447 -16.92 3.58 11.31
C ALA A 447 -16.62 4.96 10.69
N LEU A 448 -15.51 5.09 9.98
CA LEU A 448 -15.14 6.30 9.23
C LEU A 448 -16.18 6.67 8.16
N ASP A 449 -16.80 5.69 7.49
CA ASP A 449 -17.87 5.93 6.52
C ASP A 449 -19.17 6.42 7.17
N LYS A 450 -19.49 5.94 8.36
CA LYS A 450 -20.73 6.29 9.06
C LYS A 450 -20.69 7.68 9.70
N GLY A 451 -19.55 8.04 10.30
CA GLY A 451 -19.46 9.26 11.10
C GLY A 451 -18.13 10.00 11.01
N GLY A 452 -17.25 9.63 10.08
CA GLY A 452 -15.96 10.27 9.89
C GLY A 452 -15.04 10.16 11.11
N MET A 453 -14.07 11.07 11.18
CA MET A 453 -13.17 11.16 12.33
C MET A 453 -13.91 11.53 13.62
N ASP A 454 -15.02 12.26 13.52
CA ASP A 454 -15.82 12.66 14.69
C ASP A 454 -16.38 11.46 15.46
N LEU A 455 -16.74 10.38 14.77
CA LEU A 455 -17.20 9.16 15.42
C LEU A 455 -16.02 8.44 16.10
N ILE A 456 -14.88 8.31 15.40
CA ILE A 456 -13.68 7.67 15.96
C ILE A 456 -13.25 8.37 17.26
N LEU A 457 -13.15 9.70 17.24
CA LEU A 457 -12.76 10.51 18.39
C LEU A 457 -13.78 10.50 19.54
N LYS A 458 -15.04 10.10 19.29
CA LYS A 458 -16.08 9.93 20.32
C LYS A 458 -16.11 8.53 20.90
N GLU A 459 -15.73 7.53 20.12
CA GLU A 459 -15.66 6.13 20.55
C GLU A 459 -14.36 5.81 21.30
N LEU A 460 -13.34 6.67 21.22
CA LEU A 460 -12.16 6.55 22.07
C LEU A 460 -12.55 6.72 23.55
N ASN A 461 -12.00 5.85 24.39
CA ASN A 461 -12.20 5.91 25.84
C ASN A 461 -11.40 7.06 26.45
N ASP A 462 -12.08 8.16 26.77
CA ASP A 462 -11.54 9.27 27.57
C ASP A 462 -12.22 9.27 28.95
N SER A 463 -11.44 9.31 30.04
CA SER A 463 -11.94 9.30 31.43
C SER A 463 -12.70 10.59 31.78
N ASP A 464 -12.27 11.73 31.23
CA ASP A 464 -12.95 13.01 31.37
C ASP A 464 -14.01 13.20 30.26
N CYS A 465 -15.24 12.78 30.56
CA CYS A 465 -16.41 13.06 29.73
C CYS A 465 -16.89 14.52 29.86
N SER A 466 -16.02 15.48 29.56
CA SER A 466 -16.43 16.86 29.30
C SER A 466 -17.27 16.91 28.01
N ARG A 467 -17.94 18.03 27.71
CA ARG A 467 -18.76 18.17 26.47
C ARG A 467 -17.98 17.93 25.17
N LEU A 468 -16.65 17.94 25.21
CA LEU A 468 -15.73 17.59 24.13
C LEU A 468 -14.69 16.58 24.68
N SER A 469 -14.36 15.56 23.89
CA SER A 469 -13.34 14.57 24.29
C SER A 469 -11.95 15.22 24.32
N LYS A 470 -11.03 14.73 25.17
CA LYS A 470 -9.66 15.27 25.27
C LYS A 470 -8.95 15.16 23.92
N SER A 471 -9.16 14.03 23.25
CA SER A 471 -8.72 13.76 21.87
C SER A 471 -9.15 14.85 20.89
N PHE A 472 -10.39 15.35 21.01
CA PHE A 472 -10.91 16.45 20.17
C PHE A 472 -10.21 17.79 20.43
N PHE A 473 -9.92 18.12 21.70
CA PHE A 473 -9.20 19.36 22.03
C PHE A 473 -7.77 19.34 21.48
N GLN A 474 -7.11 18.18 21.59
CA GLN A 474 -5.75 17.98 21.09
C GLN A 474 -5.64 18.21 19.58
N VAL A 475 -6.62 17.73 18.80
CA VAL A 475 -6.73 18.00 17.36
C VAL A 475 -6.84 19.49 17.06
N LEU A 476 -7.76 20.17 17.76
CA LEU A 476 -8.03 21.59 17.53
C LEU A 476 -6.80 22.46 17.82
N GLU A 477 -6.07 22.16 18.89
CA GLU A 477 -4.86 22.88 19.28
C GLU A 477 -3.67 22.60 18.34
N SER A 478 -3.50 21.33 17.93
CA SER A 478 -2.31 20.90 17.19
C SER A 478 -2.39 21.17 15.69
N VAL A 479 -3.51 20.78 15.06
CA VAL A 479 -3.65 20.78 13.59
C VAL A 479 -4.94 21.44 13.08
N GLY A 480 -5.84 21.83 13.99
CA GLY A 480 -7.15 22.41 13.71
C GLY A 480 -8.17 21.38 13.23
N PHE A 481 -7.82 20.55 12.26
CA PHE A 481 -8.65 19.44 11.78
C PHE A 481 -7.80 18.28 11.26
N VAL A 482 -8.39 17.09 11.22
CA VAL A 482 -7.79 15.86 10.73
C VAL A 482 -8.37 15.45 9.38
N GLU A 483 -7.55 14.78 8.58
CA GLU A 483 -7.93 14.28 7.24
C GLU A 483 -8.11 12.77 7.31
N ARG A 484 -9.15 12.23 6.67
CA ARG A 484 -9.43 10.79 6.69
C ARG A 484 -8.23 9.98 6.15
N PRO A 485 -7.67 9.04 6.91
CA PRO A 485 -6.68 8.11 6.40
C PRO A 485 -7.35 6.95 5.65
N ARG A 486 -6.59 6.23 4.81
CA ARG A 486 -7.05 4.95 4.27
C ARG A 486 -6.61 3.82 5.20
N ASN A 487 -7.30 2.69 5.11
CA ASN A 487 -6.97 1.50 5.91
C ASN A 487 -5.52 1.06 5.72
N PHE A 488 -4.95 1.25 4.52
CA PHE A 488 -3.57 0.86 4.24
C PHE A 488 -2.56 1.70 5.03
N GLU A 489 -2.70 3.03 5.10
CA GLU A 489 -1.81 3.84 5.92
C GLU A 489 -1.97 3.54 7.41
N VAL A 490 -3.19 3.26 7.88
CA VAL A 490 -3.43 2.87 9.29
C VAL A 490 -2.78 1.52 9.59
N GLY A 491 -2.97 0.52 8.73
CA GLY A 491 -2.34 -0.80 8.87
C GLY A 491 -0.81 -0.72 8.80
N GLN A 492 -0.27 0.09 7.89
CA GLN A 492 1.16 0.33 7.78
C GLN A 492 1.73 0.98 9.03
N ALA A 493 1.06 1.99 9.60
CA ALA A 493 1.47 2.62 10.85
C ALA A 493 1.41 1.66 12.04
N LEU A 494 0.31 0.93 12.19
CA LEU A 494 0.15 -0.05 13.28
C LEU A 494 1.25 -1.12 13.25
N THR A 495 1.56 -1.66 12.07
CA THR A 495 2.63 -2.68 11.90
C THR A 495 4.06 -2.13 12.00
N ARG A 496 4.22 -0.82 12.12
CA ARG A 496 5.50 -0.12 12.34
C ARG A 496 5.63 0.43 13.76
N MET A 497 4.59 0.32 14.57
CA MET A 497 4.59 0.77 15.96
C MET A 497 5.62 -0.03 16.76
N TYR A 498 6.59 0.67 17.33
CA TYR A 498 7.63 0.03 18.12
C TYR A 498 7.02 -0.60 19.38
N GLY A 499 7.48 -1.81 19.70
CA GLY A 499 6.99 -2.60 20.83
C GLY A 499 5.67 -3.35 20.60
N ILE A 500 4.97 -3.14 19.48
CA ILE A 500 3.70 -3.85 19.22
C ILE A 500 3.91 -5.36 19.18
N GLN A 501 3.03 -6.10 19.86
CA GLN A 501 3.03 -7.56 19.85
C GLN A 501 1.81 -8.05 19.08
N PHE A 502 2.03 -8.88 18.07
CA PHE A 502 0.97 -9.54 17.31
C PHE A 502 0.87 -11.01 17.71
N GLU A 503 -0.35 -11.46 17.97
CA GLU A 503 -0.70 -12.86 18.20
C GLU A 503 -1.52 -13.41 17.04
N GLU A 504 -1.41 -14.72 16.82
CA GLU A 504 -2.17 -15.41 15.78
C GLU A 504 -3.57 -15.75 16.24
N ILE A 505 -4.50 -15.71 15.28
CA ILE A 505 -5.86 -16.14 15.50
C ILE A 505 -5.94 -17.61 15.11
N SER A 506 -6.31 -18.46 16.08
CA SER A 506 -6.57 -19.87 15.82
C SER A 506 -7.80 -20.00 14.93
N VAL A 507 -7.59 -20.20 13.63
CA VAL A 507 -8.68 -20.54 12.72
C VAL A 507 -9.04 -22.01 12.96
N TYR A 508 -10.28 -22.30 13.38
CA TYR A 508 -10.83 -23.64 13.22
C TYR A 508 -10.90 -23.91 11.71
N ASP A 509 -10.03 -24.80 11.24
CA ASP A 509 -9.80 -25.05 9.81
C ASP A 509 -11.00 -25.76 9.16
N ASP A 510 -11.94 -24.99 8.59
CA ASP A 510 -12.86 -25.49 7.54
C ASP A 510 -12.09 -25.93 6.28
N GLY A 511 -10.78 -25.63 6.20
CA GLY A 511 -9.89 -26.03 5.11
C GLY A 511 -9.42 -27.48 5.15
N SER A 512 -9.81 -28.28 6.14
CA SER A 512 -9.53 -29.73 6.14
C SER A 512 -10.20 -30.45 4.96
N ASP A 513 -11.40 -30.02 4.56
CA ASP A 513 -12.12 -30.58 3.41
C ASP A 513 -11.51 -30.15 2.06
N GLU A 514 -10.96 -28.94 1.98
CA GLU A 514 -10.35 -28.44 0.74
C GLU A 514 -8.90 -28.93 0.56
N ALA A 515 -8.14 -29.05 1.63
CA ALA A 515 -6.83 -29.69 1.63
C ALA A 515 -6.94 -31.18 1.26
N ALA A 516 -7.91 -31.90 1.84
CA ALA A 516 -8.19 -33.29 1.46
C ALA A 516 -8.61 -33.42 -0.01
N ARG A 517 -9.43 -32.48 -0.53
CA ARG A 517 -9.81 -32.46 -1.95
C ARG A 517 -8.63 -32.22 -2.88
N LEU A 518 -7.76 -31.26 -2.56
CA LEU A 518 -6.57 -30.93 -3.36
C LEU A 518 -5.52 -32.05 -3.32
N GLU A 519 -5.36 -32.72 -2.18
CA GLU A 519 -4.44 -33.85 -2.01
C GLU A 519 -4.92 -35.09 -2.80
N VAL A 520 -6.25 -35.32 -2.80
CA VAL A 520 -6.89 -36.32 -3.67
C VAL A 520 -6.72 -35.97 -5.15
N GLU A 521 -6.83 -34.69 -5.51
CA GLU A 521 -6.64 -34.23 -6.90
C GLU A 521 -5.18 -34.40 -7.36
N GLU A 522 -4.21 -34.14 -6.49
CA GLU A 522 -2.78 -34.33 -6.76
C GLU A 522 -2.41 -35.82 -6.87
N GLN A 523 -2.98 -36.68 -6.01
CA GLN A 523 -2.85 -38.13 -6.15
C GLN A 523 -3.45 -38.63 -7.46
N ASN A 524 -4.61 -38.11 -7.87
CA ASN A 524 -5.23 -38.46 -9.14
C ASN A 524 -4.38 -38.02 -10.35
N LYS A 525 -3.76 -36.84 -10.30
CA LYS A 525 -2.82 -36.36 -11.33
C LYS A 525 -1.56 -37.24 -11.40
N ARG A 526 -1.00 -37.63 -10.25
CA ARG A 526 0.14 -38.57 -10.20
C ARG A 526 -0.20 -39.94 -10.78
N LYS A 527 -1.38 -40.47 -10.47
CA LYS A 527 -1.87 -41.75 -10.99
C LYS A 527 -2.11 -41.72 -12.50
N ALA A 528 -2.75 -40.64 -12.99
CA ALA A 528 -2.94 -40.44 -14.42
C ALA A 528 -1.62 -40.33 -15.19
N LEU A 529 -0.61 -39.66 -14.62
CA LEU A 529 0.75 -39.64 -15.17
C LEU A 529 1.37 -41.02 -15.18
N ALA A 530 1.32 -41.78 -14.07
CA ALA A 530 1.88 -43.13 -14.02
C ALA A 530 1.25 -44.06 -15.09
N ASP A 531 -0.07 -44.00 -15.28
CA ASP A 531 -0.78 -44.78 -16.30
C ASP A 531 -0.39 -44.39 -17.73
N LEU A 532 -0.15 -43.10 -17.98
CA LEU A 532 0.30 -42.58 -19.27
C LEU A 532 1.71 -43.10 -19.62
N TRP A 533 2.58 -43.17 -18.62
CA TRP A 533 3.94 -43.71 -18.77
C TRP A 533 3.93 -45.23 -18.93
N ALA A 534 3.05 -45.95 -18.22
CA ALA A 534 2.86 -47.39 -18.40
C ALA A 534 2.35 -47.75 -19.81
N LYS A 535 1.37 -47.00 -20.33
CA LYS A 535 0.87 -47.16 -21.71
C LYS A 535 1.90 -46.83 -22.78
N ARG A 536 2.86 -45.94 -22.50
CA ARG A 536 3.99 -45.67 -23.40
C ARG A 536 4.99 -46.81 -23.43
N ARG A 537 5.26 -47.45 -22.28
CA ARG A 537 6.16 -48.61 -22.20
C ARG A 537 5.60 -49.87 -22.85
N SER A 538 4.28 -50.08 -22.81
CA SER A 538 3.65 -51.23 -23.47
C SER A 538 3.47 -51.09 -24.98
N LYS A 539 3.62 -49.88 -25.54
CA LYS A 539 3.65 -49.63 -26.99
C LYS A 539 5.06 -49.70 -27.59
N SER A 540 6.09 -49.79 -26.75
CA SER A 540 7.51 -49.93 -27.17
C SER A 540 8.04 -51.36 -27.02
N SER A 541 7.19 -52.32 -26.63
CA SER A 541 7.41 -53.77 -26.69
C SER A 541 6.49 -54.36 -27.75
#